data_AF-A0A4Q3YLM5-F1
#
_entry.id   AF-A0A4Q3YLM5-F1
#
_cell.length_a   1.000
_cell.length_b   1.000
_cell.length_c   1.000
_cell.angle_alpha   90.00
_cell.angle_beta   90.00
_cell.angle_gamma   90.00
#
_symmetry.space_group_name_H-M   'P 1'
#
loop_
_entity.id
_entity.type
_entity.pdbx_description
1 polymer ?
#
loop_
_entity_poly.entity_id
_entity_poly.type
_entity_poly.pdbx_seq_one_letter_code
_entity_poly.pdbx_strand_id
1 'polypeptide(L)'
;GGSLKAAVAACLAFTFLNPHVYLDTVVLLGSLSARFEGTGRIAYGAGAVLASFMWFFGLGYGARLLQPVFARPAAWRVLDIVIGLVMAGLAISLALTLL
;
A
#
# COMPACT_ATOMS: atom_id res chain seq x y z
N GLY A 1 -10.40 8.24 -23.48
CA GLY A 1 -10.73 8.70 -22.12
C GLY A 1 -11.04 7.51 -21.24
N GLY A 2 -10.01 6.89 -20.64
CA GLY A 2 -10.23 5.91 -19.58
C GLY A 2 -10.78 6.66 -18.37
N SER A 3 -12.09 6.59 -18.19
CA SER A 3 -12.83 7.33 -17.16
C SER A 3 -12.19 7.09 -15.79
N LEU A 4 -12.09 8.13 -14.96
CA LEU A 4 -11.68 8.08 -13.56
C LEU A 4 -12.31 6.90 -12.80
N LYS A 5 -13.56 6.54 -13.17
CA LYS A 5 -14.27 5.37 -12.66
C LYS A 5 -13.56 4.04 -12.93
N ALA A 6 -12.97 3.84 -14.11
CA ALA A 6 -12.26 2.60 -14.45
C ALA A 6 -10.96 2.48 -13.68
N ALA A 7 -10.22 3.58 -13.49
CA ALA A 7 -9.00 3.59 -12.67
C ALA A 7 -9.31 3.35 -11.19
N VAL A 8 -10.36 3.98 -10.66
CA VAL A 8 -10.83 3.78 -9.29
C VAL A 8 -11.34 2.35 -9.09
N ALA A 9 -12.12 1.81 -10.04
CA ALA A 9 -12.61 0.43 -9.98
C ALA A 9 -11.46 -0.59 -10.06
N ALA A 10 -10.46 -0.37 -10.91
CA ALA A 10 -9.29 -1.23 -11.01
C ALA A 10 -8.44 -1.18 -9.73
N CYS A 11 -8.20 0.00 -9.15
CA CYS A 11 -7.51 0.12 -7.86
C CYS A 11 -8.29 -0.55 -6.72
N LEU A 12 -9.62 -0.35 -6.67
CA LEU A 12 -10.48 -0.99 -5.69
C LEU A 12 -10.46 -2.51 -5.84
N ALA A 13 -10.54 -3.03 -7.07
CA ALA A 13 -10.43 -4.45 -7.34
C ALA A 13 -9.05 -4.97 -6.92
N PHE A 14 -7.94 -4.33 -7.28
CA PHE A 14 -6.61 -4.78 -6.88
C PHE A 14 -6.39 -4.73 -5.35
N THR A 15 -7.00 -3.77 -4.67
CA THR A 15 -6.87 -3.60 -3.21
C THR A 15 -7.77 -4.56 -2.43
N PHE A 16 -9.04 -4.70 -2.82
CA PHE A 16 -10.04 -5.53 -2.12
C PHE A 16 -10.07 -6.99 -2.60
N LEU A 17 -9.62 -7.30 -3.81
CA LEU A 17 -9.51 -8.68 -4.28
C LEU A 17 -8.22 -9.35 -3.78
N ASN A 18 -7.34 -8.58 -3.11
CA ASN A 18 -6.14 -9.10 -2.48
C ASN A 18 -6.44 -9.52 -1.02
N PRO A 19 -6.52 -10.83 -0.71
CA PRO A 19 -6.80 -11.30 0.64
C PRO A 19 -5.72 -10.87 1.65
N HIS A 20 -4.50 -10.56 1.19
CA HIS A 20 -3.39 -10.12 2.02
C HIS A 20 -3.62 -8.74 2.64
N VAL A 21 -4.35 -7.85 1.96
CA VAL A 21 -4.67 -6.51 2.49
C VAL A 21 -5.46 -6.61 3.80
N TYR A 22 -6.37 -7.59 3.88
CA TYR A 22 -7.16 -7.82 5.09
C TYR A 22 -6.33 -8.40 6.22
N LEU A 23 -5.36 -9.26 5.91
CA LEU A 23 -4.43 -9.81 6.89
C LEU A 23 -3.56 -8.70 7.50
N ASP A 24 -3.05 -7.78 6.68
CA ASP A 24 -2.19 -6.69 7.16
C ASP A 24 -2.96 -5.57 7.88
N THR A 25 -4.15 -5.21 7.38
CA THR A 25 -4.90 -4.05 7.89
C THR A 25 -5.98 -4.37 8.91
N VAL A 26 -6.58 -5.56 8.88
CA VAL A 26 -7.66 -5.92 9.82
C VAL A 26 -7.14 -6.90 10.86
N VAL A 27 -6.36 -7.90 10.47
CA VAL A 27 -5.88 -8.93 11.40
C VAL A 27 -4.66 -8.46 12.18
N LEU A 28 -3.61 -7.95 11.53
CA LEU A 28 -2.42 -7.44 12.22
C LEU A 28 -2.69 -6.14 12.97
N LEU A 29 -3.26 -5.12 12.31
CA LEU A 29 -3.60 -3.86 12.98
C LEU A 29 -4.70 -4.04 14.06
N GLY A 30 -5.70 -4.88 13.80
CA GLY A 30 -6.77 -5.19 14.74
C GLY A 30 -6.29 -5.97 15.96
N SER A 31 -5.43 -6.98 15.77
CA SER A 31 -4.84 -7.73 16.89
C SER A 31 -3.87 -6.88 17.73
N LEU A 32 -3.12 -5.95 17.12
CA LEU A 32 -2.35 -4.95 17.86
C LEU A 32 -3.26 -4.01 18.66
N SER A 33 -4.37 -3.56 18.06
CA SER A 33 -5.33 -2.66 18.73
C SER A 33 -6.07 -3.33 19.90
N ALA A 34 -6.23 -4.65 19.86
CA ALA A 34 -6.87 -5.45 20.90
C ALA A 34 -5.99 -5.66 22.15
N ARG A 35 -4.68 -5.39 22.08
CA ARG A 35 -3.77 -5.45 23.23
C ARG A 35 -3.84 -4.21 24.14
N PHE A 36 -4.55 -3.16 23.74
CA PHE A 36 -4.67 -1.92 24.49
C PHE A 36 -6.12 -1.72 24.99
N GLU A 37 -6.36 -1.92 26.30
CA GLU A 37 -7.63 -1.59 26.95
C GLU A 37 -7.65 -0.14 27.48
N GLY A 38 -8.82 0.51 27.46
CA GLY A 38 -9.01 1.86 28.01
C GLY A 38 -8.38 2.99 27.19
N THR A 39 -7.77 3.98 27.87
CA THR A 39 -7.22 5.21 27.29
C THR A 39 -6.10 4.96 26.26
N GLY A 40 -5.39 3.84 26.36
CA GLY A 40 -4.34 3.45 25.41
C GLY A 40 -4.85 3.18 23.99
N ARG A 41 -6.12 2.76 23.85
CA ARG A 41 -6.75 2.49 22.55
C ARG A 41 -7.02 3.75 21.74
N ILE A 42 -7.33 4.85 22.43
CA ILE A 42 -7.53 6.18 21.82
C ILE A 42 -6.18 6.75 21.36
N ALA A 43 -5.12 6.60 22.17
CA ALA A 43 -3.77 7.01 21.79
C ALA A 43 -3.23 6.21 20.60
N TYR A 44 -3.49 4.90 20.55
CA TYR A 44 -3.16 4.06 19.39
C TYR A 44 -3.93 4.49 18.14
N GLY A 45 -5.24 4.75 18.27
CA GLY A 45 -6.06 5.26 17.16
C GLY A 45 -5.56 6.62 16.64
N ALA A 46 -5.25 7.56 17.54
CA ALA A 46 -4.69 8.85 17.17
C ALA A 46 -3.31 8.73 16.50
N GLY A 47 -2.46 7.83 17.00
CA GLY A 47 -1.17 7.50 16.39
C GLY A 47 -1.32 6.88 15.01
N ALA A 48 -2.26 5.94 14.83
CA ALA A 48 -2.54 5.33 13.53
C ALA A 48 -3.06 6.36 12.51
N VAL A 49 -3.91 7.29 12.95
CA VAL A 49 -4.38 8.41 12.11
C VAL A 49 -3.22 9.32 11.75
N LEU A 50 -2.41 9.77 12.71
CA LEU A 50 -1.26 10.64 12.44
C LEU A 50 -0.22 9.97 11.55
N ALA A 51 0.10 8.70 11.76
CA ALA A 51 1.00 7.93 10.91
C ALA A 51 0.44 7.80 9.49
N SER A 52 -0.87 7.55 9.36
CA SER A 52 -1.54 7.52 8.05
C SER A 52 -1.49 8.88 7.35
N PHE A 53 -1.74 9.98 8.08
CA PHE A 53 -1.61 11.34 7.56
C PHE A 53 -0.17 11.62 7.11
N MET A 54 0.83 11.31 7.94
CA MET A 54 2.24 11.50 7.61
C MET A 54 2.63 10.71 6.36
N TRP A 55 2.17 9.47 6.25
CA TRP A 55 2.41 8.59 5.11
C TRP A 55 1.76 9.12 3.83
N PHE A 56 0.47 9.46 3.88
CA PHE A 56 -0.26 9.98 2.72
C PHE A 56 0.29 11.33 2.26
N PHE A 57 0.57 12.25 3.18
CA PHE A 57 1.19 13.53 2.84
C PHE A 57 2.62 13.34 2.33
N GLY A 58 3.38 12.41 2.91
CA GLY A 58 4.71 12.02 2.43
C GLY A 58 4.69 11.46 1.00
N LEU A 59 3.73 10.58 0.68
CA LEU A 59 3.51 10.07 -0.67
C LEU A 59 3.03 11.17 -1.63
N GLY A 60 2.12 12.06 -1.19
CA GLY A 60 1.62 13.15 -2.02
C GLY A 60 2.70 14.17 -2.36
N TYR A 61 3.51 14.59 -1.38
CA TYR A 61 4.66 15.48 -1.60
C TYR A 61 5.78 14.76 -2.36
N GLY A 62 6.05 13.49 -2.04
CA GLY A 62 7.03 12.67 -2.73
C GLY A 62 6.67 12.47 -4.21
N ALA A 63 5.40 12.21 -4.51
CA ALA A 63 4.89 12.12 -5.88
C ALA A 63 5.03 13.45 -6.62
N ARG A 64 4.84 14.58 -5.93
CA ARG A 64 5.07 15.92 -6.51
C ARG A 64 6.55 16.19 -6.80
N LEU A 65 7.45 15.73 -5.93
CA LEU A 65 8.90 15.79 -6.16
C LEU A 65 9.36 14.85 -7.29
N LEU A 66 8.65 13.75 -7.49
CA LEU A 66 8.87 12.77 -8.56
C LEU A 66 8.20 13.16 -9.89
N GLN A 67 7.30 14.15 -9.94
CA GLN A 67 6.73 14.65 -11.21
C GLN A 67 7.77 14.95 -12.30
N PRO A 68 8.88 15.68 -12.04
CA PRO A 68 9.92 15.90 -13.05
C PRO A 68 10.68 14.61 -13.44
N VAL A 69 10.72 13.62 -12.56
CA VAL A 69 11.36 12.32 -12.82
C VAL A 69 10.46 11.45 -13.72
N PHE A 70 9.15 11.43 -13.46
CA PHE A 70 8.15 10.73 -14.29
C PHE A 70 7.89 11.38 -15.65
N ALA A 71 8.38 12.61 -15.90
CA ALA A 71 8.40 13.20 -17.23
C ALA A 71 9.36 12.47 -18.19
N ARG A 72 10.29 11.65 -17.66
CA ARG A 72 11.19 10.81 -18.47
C ARG A 72 10.60 9.41 -18.67
N PRO A 73 10.46 8.92 -19.91
CA PRO A 73 9.97 7.56 -20.20
C PRO A 73 10.81 6.46 -19.53
N ALA A 74 12.10 6.72 -19.28
CA ALA A 74 12.99 5.79 -18.60
C ALA A 74 12.61 5.55 -17.13
N ALA A 75 12.08 6.56 -16.43
CA ALA A 75 11.65 6.41 -15.03
C ALA A 75 10.46 5.46 -14.90
N TRP A 76 9.52 5.53 -15.85
CA TRP A 76 8.40 4.59 -15.94
C TRP A 76 8.87 3.16 -16.20
N ARG A 77 9.83 2.95 -17.11
CA ARG A 77 10.39 1.62 -17.35
C ARG A 77 11.12 1.04 -16.13
N VAL A 78 11.90 1.86 -15.42
CA VAL A 78 12.59 1.39 -14.22
C VAL A 78 11.59 1.03 -13.13
N LEU A 79 10.53 1.84 -12.95
CA LEU A 79 9.45 1.52 -12.02
C LEU A 79 8.78 0.19 -12.37
N ASP A 80 8.41 -0.01 -13.64
CA ASP A 80 7.78 -1.26 -14.09
C ASP A 80 8.69 -2.48 -13.89
N ILE A 81 10.00 -2.35 -14.17
CA ILE A 81 10.97 -3.43 -13.93
C ILE A 81 11.07 -3.75 -12.44
N VAL A 82 11.15 -2.73 -11.59
CA VAL A 82 11.23 -2.92 -10.12
C VAL A 82 9.95 -3.58 -9.61
N ILE A 83 8.77 -3.12 -10.05
CA ILE A 83 7.48 -3.74 -9.69
C ILE A 83 7.46 -5.20 -10.15
N GLY A 84 7.89 -5.48 -11.39
CA GLY A 84 7.97 -6.83 -11.93
C GLY A 84 8.89 -7.75 -11.11
N LEU A 85 10.07 -7.25 -10.70
CA LEU A 85 11.00 -8.00 -9.85
C LEU A 85 10.42 -8.29 -8.46
N VAL A 86 9.76 -7.30 -7.84
CA VAL A 86 9.11 -7.49 -6.53
C VAL A 86 7.99 -8.52 -6.65
N MET A 87 7.14 -8.41 -7.67
CA MET A 87 6.05 -9.37 -7.90
C MET A 87 6.56 -10.78 -8.20
N ALA A 88 7.63 -10.91 -8.97
CA ALA A 88 8.29 -12.20 -9.21
C ALA A 88 8.87 -12.78 -7.91
N GLY A 89 9.53 -11.94 -7.08
CA GLY A 89 10.03 -12.35 -5.77
C GLY A 89 8.93 -12.84 -4.83
N LEU A 90 7.80 -12.14 -4.77
CA LEU A 90 6.63 -12.55 -3.99
C LEU A 90 6.04 -13.87 -4.51
N ALA A 91 5.92 -14.03 -5.83
CA ALA A 91 5.43 -15.26 -6.44
C ALA A 91 6.34 -16.45 -6.14
N ILE A 92 7.67 -16.27 -6.22
CA ILE A 92 8.66 -17.30 -5.88
C ILE A 92 8.58 -17.63 -4.39
N SER A 93 8.52 -16.63 -3.51
CA SER A 93 8.39 -16.84 -2.07
C SER A 93 7.14 -17.66 -1.73
N LEU A 94 6.00 -17.33 -2.34
CA LEU A 94 4.76 -18.08 -2.17
C LEU A 94 4.89 -19.52 -2.68
N ALA A 95 5.46 -19.70 -3.88
CA ALA A 95 5.65 -21.03 -4.47
C ALA A 95 6.59 -21.91 -3.63
N LEU A 96 7.67 -21.34 -3.09
CA LEU A 96 8.60 -22.05 -2.19
C LEU A 96 8.00 -22.34 -0.82
N THR A 97 7.10 -21.49 -0.33
CA THR A 97 6.37 -21.73 0.93
C THR A 97 5.33 -22.85 0.78
N LEU A 98 4.85 -23.10 -0.45
CA LEU A 98 3.80 -24.08 -0.76
C LEU A 98 4.36 -25.47 -1.16
N LEU A 99 5.65 -25.56 -1.47
CA LEU A 99 6.42 -26.78 -1.78
C LEU A 99 7.09 -27.33 -0.52
#